data_AF-A0A7J3IJI0-F1
#
_entry.id   AF-A0A7J3IJI0-F1
#
_cell.length_a   1.000
_cell.length_b   1.000
_cell.length_c   1.000
_cell.angle_alpha   90.00
_cell.angle_beta   90.00
_cell.angle_gamma   90.00
#
_symmetry.space_group_name_H-M   'P 1'
#
loop_
_entity.id
_entity.type
_entity.pdbx_description
1 polymer ?
#
loop_
_entity_poly.entity_id
_entity_poly.type
_entity_poly.pdbx_seq_one_letter_code
_entity_poly.pdbx_strand_id
1 'polypeptide(L)'
;MNKKDLQWLRAFLVPVFLTGFMLLQMSAVQSAESASPEKALNFLQNVVRLDLARYNVTLASCYTEYPSELGGLPQTWFLYTFESEESKMDVQGQLIGDTLVWLKVYPYKGSLILSEPLPDDVLGMAKRFMQRYQNYSKAAYIQQMLSILEHVSELKSSNVTVGNVKLIISLNGPSTDIEWIYTSNGMEFPGKKVAFAFKSGKFISFMDQWNIYRIGSDDVNVDADEAVSIAREALKDIPTLYMRKGNETIAVKPTLGGTPPRVRLLTAAREPLTLYPLWYVQLYFDQVYGMYYAVAVEIWADTGEIRTIYPLGFMGATSPPSNTPPATQTPPWPQTPTETPQGENPLEQPEQPEENPPAGTEPEQKQNTNISTMPLIAALTITAATTITLTVICKKTKLP
;
A
#
# COMPACT_ATOMS: atom_id res chain seq x y z
N MET A 1 -48.75 11.96 54.00
CA MET A 1 -47.33 12.19 54.31
C MET A 1 -47.17 13.63 54.76
N ASN A 2 -46.67 13.87 55.97
CA ASN A 2 -46.58 15.22 56.54
C ASN A 2 -45.45 16.00 55.83
N LYS A 3 -45.57 17.33 55.73
CA LYS A 3 -44.56 18.24 55.18
C LYS A 3 -43.15 18.00 55.76
N LYS A 4 -43.05 17.55 57.01
CA LYS A 4 -41.78 17.15 57.65
C LYS A 4 -41.18 15.86 57.06
N ASP A 5 -42.01 14.87 56.72
CA ASP A 5 -41.55 13.60 56.15
C ASP A 5 -41.04 13.79 54.71
N LEU A 6 -41.64 14.72 53.95
CA LEU A 6 -41.21 15.08 52.60
C LEU A 6 -39.87 15.85 52.58
N GLN A 7 -39.56 16.61 53.65
CA GLN A 7 -38.25 17.28 53.78
C GLN A 7 -37.12 16.30 54.13
N TRP A 8 -37.39 15.30 54.97
CA TRP A 8 -36.40 14.24 55.26
C TRP A 8 -36.10 13.37 54.05
N LEU A 9 -37.10 13.04 53.22
CA LEU A 9 -36.89 12.27 51.99
C LEU A 9 -36.01 13.01 50.96
N ARG A 10 -36.17 14.34 50.85
CA ARG A 10 -35.36 15.18 49.95
C ARG A 10 -33.91 15.34 50.43
N ALA A 11 -33.67 15.34 51.74
CA ALA A 11 -32.32 15.43 52.30
C ALA A 11 -31.49 14.15 52.09
N PHE A 12 -32.13 12.98 51.99
CA PHE A 12 -31.44 11.70 51.76
C PHE A 12 -31.31 11.29 50.28
N LEU A 13 -32.21 11.74 49.39
CA LEU A 13 -32.15 11.34 47.97
C LEU A 13 -31.14 12.13 47.13
N VAL A 14 -30.81 13.37 47.52
CA VAL A 14 -29.87 14.22 46.77
C VAL A 14 -28.40 13.75 46.87
N PRO A 15 -27.88 13.30 48.04
CA PRO A 15 -26.51 12.81 48.13
C PRO A 15 -26.29 11.46 47.42
N VAL A 16 -27.30 10.59 47.41
CA VAL A 16 -27.23 9.25 46.76
C VAL A 16 -27.23 9.36 45.24
N PHE A 17 -27.95 10.34 44.67
CA PHE A 17 -27.87 10.62 43.23
C PHE A 17 -26.54 11.27 42.82
N LEU A 18 -25.94 12.14 43.65
CA LEU A 18 -24.63 12.73 43.34
C LEU A 18 -23.46 11.74 43.45
N THR A 19 -23.52 10.77 44.36
CA THR A 19 -22.49 9.72 44.46
C THR A 19 -22.67 8.62 43.41
N GLY A 20 -23.90 8.30 43.01
CA GLY A 20 -24.18 7.39 41.89
C GLY A 20 -23.73 7.94 40.52
N PHE A 21 -23.88 9.25 40.30
CA PHE A 21 -23.48 9.87 39.03
C PHE A 21 -21.95 10.01 38.88
N MET A 22 -21.22 10.16 39.99
CA MET A 22 -19.75 10.21 39.98
C MET A 22 -19.09 8.83 39.76
N LEU A 23 -19.77 7.72 40.12
CA LEU A 23 -19.27 6.36 39.83
C LEU A 23 -19.60 5.89 38.39
N LEU A 24 -20.58 6.51 37.72
CA LEU A 24 -20.85 6.29 36.29
C LEU A 24 -19.92 7.09 35.36
N GLN A 25 -19.08 7.97 35.92
CA GLN A 25 -17.98 8.62 35.23
C GLN A 25 -16.61 8.08 35.65
N MET A 26 -16.54 6.84 36.17
CA MET A 26 -15.33 6.06 35.93
C MET A 26 -15.23 5.93 34.43
N SER A 27 -14.38 6.79 33.86
CA SER A 27 -13.92 6.73 32.50
C SER A 27 -13.86 5.26 32.15
N ALA A 28 -14.56 4.87 31.09
CA ALA A 28 -14.02 3.81 30.27
C ALA A 28 -12.62 4.29 29.90
N VAL A 29 -11.66 4.02 30.80
CA VAL A 29 -10.30 3.69 30.44
C VAL A 29 -10.55 2.44 29.63
N GLN A 30 -10.94 2.65 28.37
CA GLN A 30 -10.59 1.78 27.29
C GLN A 30 -9.09 1.68 27.50
N SER A 31 -8.68 0.62 28.21
CA SER A 31 -7.35 0.08 28.08
C SER A 31 -7.29 -0.16 26.59
N ALA A 32 -6.83 0.86 25.86
CA ALA A 32 -6.69 0.83 24.43
C ALA A 32 -5.77 -0.36 24.25
N GLU A 33 -6.38 -1.49 23.90
CA GLU A 33 -5.72 -2.76 23.73
C GLU A 33 -4.67 -2.44 22.68
N SER A 34 -3.43 -2.30 23.13
CA SER A 34 -2.38 -1.74 22.31
C SER A 34 -2.28 -2.64 21.10
N ALA A 35 -2.50 -2.07 19.91
CA ALA A 35 -2.44 -2.78 18.65
C ALA A 35 -1.22 -3.70 18.67
N SER A 36 -1.47 -5.00 18.83
CA SER A 36 -0.42 -5.90 19.27
C SER A 36 0.41 -6.29 18.06
N PRO A 37 1.74 -6.06 18.07
CA PRO A 37 2.63 -6.58 17.02
C PRO A 37 2.51 -8.11 16.84
N GLU A 38 1.93 -8.84 17.80
CA GLU A 38 1.56 -10.25 17.68
C GLU A 38 0.63 -10.54 16.50
N LYS A 39 -0.16 -9.56 16.04
CA LYS A 39 -0.97 -9.71 14.81
C LYS A 39 -0.09 -9.99 13.60
N ALA A 40 1.09 -9.40 13.53
CA ALA A 40 2.05 -9.68 12.46
C ALA A 40 2.58 -11.12 12.55
N LEU A 41 2.86 -11.62 13.75
CA LEU A 41 3.27 -13.02 13.96
C LEU A 41 2.14 -13.98 13.55
N ASN A 42 0.90 -13.69 13.96
CA ASN A 42 -0.28 -14.46 13.56
C ASN A 42 -0.49 -14.44 12.04
N PHE A 43 -0.27 -13.30 11.38
CA PHE A 43 -0.34 -13.21 9.92
C PHE A 43 0.76 -14.05 9.26
N LEU A 44 2.01 -13.94 9.72
CA LEU A 44 3.13 -14.73 9.20
C LEU A 44 2.88 -16.25 9.36
N GLN A 45 2.35 -16.67 10.50
CA GLN A 45 2.05 -18.08 10.75
C GLN A 45 0.85 -18.58 9.93
N ASN A 46 -0.26 -17.82 9.89
CA ASN A 46 -1.51 -18.32 9.32
C ASN A 46 -1.63 -18.06 7.82
N VAL A 47 -1.04 -16.98 7.31
CA VAL A 47 -1.15 -16.57 5.89
C VAL A 47 0.12 -16.90 5.12
N VAL A 48 1.30 -16.53 5.65
CA VAL A 48 2.59 -16.82 4.99
C VAL A 48 3.04 -18.26 5.26
N ARG A 49 2.52 -18.89 6.32
CA ARG A 49 2.87 -20.24 6.78
C ARG A 49 4.28 -20.40 7.29
N LEU A 50 4.84 -19.32 7.82
CA LEU A 50 6.13 -19.33 8.50
C LEU A 50 6.06 -20.26 9.73
N ASP A 51 7.01 -21.17 9.87
CA ASP A 51 7.12 -22.06 11.02
C ASP A 51 7.79 -21.33 12.19
N LEU A 52 6.98 -20.60 12.96
CA LEU A 52 7.45 -19.81 14.08
C LEU A 52 8.17 -20.64 15.16
N ALA A 53 7.89 -21.95 15.28
CA ALA A 53 8.54 -22.81 16.26
C ALA A 53 10.02 -23.07 15.93
N ARG A 54 10.42 -22.88 14.66
CA ARG A 54 11.80 -23.06 14.21
C ARG A 54 12.64 -21.78 14.29
N TYR A 55 12.04 -20.67 14.71
CA TYR A 55 12.72 -19.39 14.88
C TYR A 55 12.77 -18.97 16.34
N ASN A 56 13.90 -18.42 16.75
CA ASN A 56 13.96 -17.50 17.87
C ASN A 56 13.50 -16.12 17.37
N VAL A 57 12.36 -15.64 17.87
CA VAL A 57 11.73 -14.39 17.41
C VAL A 57 11.95 -13.30 18.45
N THR A 58 12.54 -12.19 18.04
CA THR A 58 12.78 -11.03 18.91
C THR A 58 12.14 -9.77 18.33
N LEU A 59 11.40 -9.03 19.17
CA LEU A 59 10.90 -7.71 18.80
C LEU A 59 12.03 -6.69 18.99
N ALA A 60 12.67 -6.29 17.90
CA ALA A 60 13.81 -5.38 17.92
C ALA A 60 13.38 -3.92 18.17
N SER A 61 12.27 -3.49 17.57
CA SER A 61 11.70 -2.16 17.82
C SER A 61 10.19 -2.15 17.62
N CYS A 62 9.52 -1.27 18.36
CA CYS A 62 8.10 -0.98 18.22
C CYS A 62 7.84 0.46 18.70
N TYR A 63 7.22 1.27 17.86
CA TYR A 63 6.80 2.62 18.23
C TYR A 63 5.44 2.96 17.65
N THR A 64 4.70 3.82 18.33
CA THR A 64 3.35 4.22 17.95
C THR A 64 3.27 5.73 17.86
N GLU A 65 2.73 6.22 16.74
CA GLU A 65 2.46 7.62 16.46
C GLU A 65 0.95 7.85 16.30
N TYR A 66 0.54 9.10 16.32
CA TYR A 66 -0.86 9.52 16.14
C TYR A 66 -0.95 10.58 15.03
N PRO A 67 -0.64 10.21 13.80
CA PRO A 67 -0.74 11.12 12.65
C PRO A 67 -2.15 11.70 12.51
N SER A 68 -2.23 13.01 12.30
CA SER A 68 -3.50 13.74 12.18
C SER A 68 -4.33 13.27 10.98
N GLU A 69 -3.66 12.87 9.91
CA GLU A 69 -4.24 12.36 8.66
C GLU A 69 -4.92 11.00 8.82
N LEU A 70 -4.68 10.28 9.93
CA LEU A 70 -5.39 9.05 10.27
C LEU A 70 -6.55 9.29 11.24
N GLY A 71 -6.90 10.55 11.52
CA GLY A 71 -8.09 10.89 12.31
C GLY A 71 -7.97 10.45 13.76
N GLY A 72 -6.76 10.43 14.30
CA GLY A 72 -6.47 10.00 15.67
C GLY A 72 -6.26 8.49 15.84
N LEU A 73 -6.30 7.69 14.77
CA LEU A 73 -5.93 6.28 14.84
C LEU A 73 -4.43 6.14 15.12
N PRO A 74 -4.03 5.22 16.02
CA PRO A 74 -2.63 4.93 16.25
C PRO A 74 -2.00 4.30 15.01
N GLN A 75 -0.80 4.73 14.65
CA GLN A 75 0.03 4.10 13.65
C GLN A 75 1.21 3.44 14.36
N THR A 76 1.27 2.12 14.35
CA THR A 76 2.34 1.36 15.03
C THR A 76 3.28 0.74 14.01
N TRP A 77 4.56 1.10 14.09
CA TRP A 77 5.62 0.50 13.30
C TRP A 77 6.38 -0.49 14.16
N PHE A 78 6.73 -1.64 13.59
CA PHE A 78 7.47 -2.68 14.29
C PHE A 78 8.55 -3.32 13.42
N LEU A 79 9.56 -3.86 14.08
CA LEU A 79 10.63 -4.67 13.50
C LEU A 79 10.82 -5.92 14.37
N TYR A 80 10.62 -7.08 13.76
CA TYR A 80 10.99 -8.37 14.33
C TYR A 80 12.24 -8.91 13.66
N THR A 81 13.10 -9.56 14.43
CA THR A 81 14.19 -10.40 13.92
C THR A 81 13.87 -11.85 14.18
N PHE A 82 14.06 -12.68 13.15
CA PHE A 82 13.85 -14.12 13.18
C PHE A 82 15.18 -14.80 12.92
N GLU A 83 15.60 -15.66 13.85
CA GLU A 83 16.88 -16.35 13.75
C GLU A 83 16.74 -17.85 14.04
N SER A 84 17.38 -18.65 13.21
CA SER A 84 17.51 -20.10 13.34
C SER A 84 18.91 -20.50 12.85
N GLU A 85 19.29 -21.77 12.97
CA GLU A 85 20.58 -22.24 12.47
C GLU A 85 20.71 -22.04 10.94
N GLU A 86 19.61 -22.27 10.21
CA GLU A 86 19.56 -22.30 8.73
C GLU A 86 19.15 -20.96 8.11
N SER A 87 18.42 -20.11 8.85
CA SER A 87 17.71 -18.95 8.31
C SER A 87 17.78 -17.75 9.26
N LYS A 88 17.99 -16.57 8.68
CA LYS A 88 17.95 -15.28 9.39
C LYS A 88 17.26 -14.23 8.53
N MET A 89 16.30 -13.52 9.11
CA MET A 89 15.58 -12.45 8.43
C MET A 89 15.06 -11.41 9.42
N ASP A 90 14.78 -10.23 8.89
CA ASP A 90 13.98 -9.22 9.57
C ASP A 90 12.60 -9.12 8.93
N VAL A 91 11.59 -8.82 9.74
CA VAL A 91 10.25 -8.46 9.27
C VAL A 91 9.89 -7.10 9.84
N GLN A 92 9.67 -6.15 8.93
CA GLN A 92 9.12 -4.85 9.26
C GLN A 92 7.64 -4.82 8.91
N GLY A 93 6.86 -4.07 9.67
CA GLY A 93 5.47 -3.85 9.33
C GLY A 93 4.87 -2.65 10.01
N GLN A 94 3.61 -2.43 9.66
CA GLN A 94 2.83 -1.28 10.08
C GLN A 94 1.41 -1.71 10.41
N LEU A 95 0.93 -1.30 11.58
CA LEU A 95 -0.47 -1.36 11.98
C LEU A 95 -1.06 0.05 11.92
N ILE A 96 -2.29 0.19 11.41
CA ILE A 96 -3.11 1.40 11.60
C ILE A 96 -4.34 1.00 12.38
N GLY A 97 -4.58 1.65 13.52
CA GLY A 97 -5.49 1.11 14.52
C GLY A 97 -4.99 -0.27 14.93
N ASP A 98 -5.83 -1.28 14.71
CA ASP A 98 -5.53 -2.67 15.01
C ASP A 98 -5.46 -3.54 13.72
N THR A 99 -5.24 -2.90 12.56
CA THR A 99 -5.20 -3.53 11.25
C THR A 99 -3.78 -3.56 10.71
N LEU A 100 -3.30 -4.75 10.28
CA LEU A 100 -2.03 -4.89 9.58
C LEU A 100 -2.16 -4.37 8.15
N VAL A 101 -1.55 -3.22 7.88
CA VAL A 101 -1.69 -2.53 6.58
C VAL A 101 -0.49 -2.73 5.67
N TRP A 102 0.67 -3.05 6.24
CA TRP A 102 1.91 -3.27 5.49
C TRP A 102 2.84 -4.23 6.24
N LEU A 103 3.50 -5.10 5.49
CA LEU A 103 4.51 -6.03 6.00
C LEU A 103 5.57 -6.28 4.92
N LYS A 104 6.84 -6.34 5.31
CA LYS A 104 7.95 -6.66 4.42
C LYS A 104 8.99 -7.52 5.10
N VAL A 105 9.46 -8.53 4.38
CA VAL A 105 10.44 -9.52 4.82
C VAL A 105 11.79 -9.23 4.17
N TYR A 106 12.84 -9.21 4.98
CA TYR A 106 14.23 -8.98 4.58
C TYR A 106 15.08 -10.21 4.94
N PRO A 107 15.18 -11.20 4.05
CA PRO A 107 16.03 -12.37 4.30
C PRO A 107 17.51 -11.99 4.20
N TYR A 108 18.29 -12.35 5.21
CA TYR A 108 19.75 -12.16 5.25
C TYR A 108 20.52 -13.46 5.02
N LYS A 109 19.96 -14.59 5.48
CA LYS A 109 20.57 -15.91 5.39
C LYS A 109 19.48 -16.95 5.15
N GLY A 110 19.75 -17.90 4.27
CA GLY A 110 18.88 -19.05 4.02
C GLY A 110 17.56 -18.71 3.34
N SER A 111 16.64 -19.67 3.37
CA SER A 111 15.25 -19.51 2.90
C SER A 111 14.30 -19.35 4.09
N LEU A 112 13.07 -18.90 3.81
CA LEU A 112 12.00 -18.95 4.80
C LEU A 112 11.72 -20.42 5.16
N ILE A 113 11.62 -20.71 6.45
CA ILE A 113 11.25 -22.03 6.95
C ILE A 113 9.73 -22.05 7.08
N LEU A 114 9.08 -22.83 6.23
CA LEU A 114 7.63 -22.89 6.15
C LEU A 114 7.10 -24.16 6.82
N SER A 115 5.95 -24.04 7.45
CA SER A 115 5.22 -25.13 8.12
C SER A 115 4.53 -26.08 7.14
N GLU A 116 4.33 -25.65 5.89
CA GLU A 116 3.81 -26.47 4.81
C GLU A 116 4.57 -26.19 3.50
N PRO A 117 4.69 -27.19 2.62
CA PRO A 117 5.25 -26.97 1.28
C PRO A 117 4.35 -26.01 0.48
N LEU A 118 4.99 -25.11 -0.26
CA LEU A 118 4.31 -24.23 -1.21
C LEU A 118 4.22 -24.88 -2.60
N PRO A 119 3.26 -24.47 -3.44
CA PRO A 119 3.26 -24.79 -4.86
C PRO A 119 4.59 -24.38 -5.53
N ASP A 120 4.99 -25.15 -6.55
CA ASP A 120 6.23 -24.89 -7.29
C ASP A 120 6.15 -23.64 -8.17
N ASP A 121 4.94 -23.20 -8.53
CA ASP A 121 4.70 -22.03 -9.36
C ASP A 121 4.13 -20.82 -8.57
N VAL A 122 4.51 -19.62 -8.99
CA VAL A 122 4.15 -18.36 -8.31
C VAL A 122 2.66 -18.06 -8.36
N LEU A 123 1.95 -18.48 -9.41
CA LEU A 123 0.51 -18.28 -9.52
C LEU A 123 -0.25 -19.15 -8.53
N GLY A 124 0.14 -20.42 -8.39
CA GLY A 124 -0.34 -21.33 -7.35
C GLY A 124 -0.07 -20.80 -5.95
N MET A 125 1.13 -20.26 -5.70
CA MET A 125 1.46 -19.59 -4.44
C MET A 125 0.55 -18.38 -4.18
N ALA A 126 0.31 -17.53 -5.17
CA ALA A 126 -0.56 -16.36 -5.05
C ALA A 126 -2.01 -16.74 -4.73
N LYS A 127 -2.57 -17.75 -5.43
CA LYS A 127 -3.93 -18.26 -5.18
C LYS A 127 -4.07 -18.80 -3.76
N ARG A 128 -3.14 -19.63 -3.31
CA ARG A 128 -3.13 -20.15 -1.92
C ARG A 128 -2.96 -19.05 -0.89
N PHE A 129 -2.09 -18.08 -1.15
CA PHE A 129 -1.91 -16.93 -0.26
C PHE A 129 -3.23 -16.18 -0.06
N MET A 130 -3.94 -15.87 -1.15
CA MET A 130 -5.22 -15.16 -1.08
C MET A 130 -6.31 -15.94 -0.37
N GLN A 131 -6.40 -17.26 -0.59
CA GLN A 131 -7.33 -18.13 0.15
C GLN A 131 -7.05 -18.11 1.66
N ARG A 132 -5.78 -18.24 2.06
CA ARG A 132 -5.40 -18.14 3.48
C ARG A 132 -5.68 -16.75 4.04
N TYR A 133 -5.40 -15.71 3.27
CA TYR A 133 -5.67 -14.33 3.67
C TYR A 133 -7.17 -14.05 3.83
N GLN A 134 -8.01 -14.57 2.95
CA GLN A 134 -9.47 -14.50 3.06
C GLN A 134 -9.95 -15.13 4.37
N ASN A 135 -9.47 -16.33 4.70
CA ASN A 135 -9.83 -17.03 5.93
C ASN A 135 -9.36 -16.28 7.18
N TYR A 136 -8.16 -15.69 7.12
CA TYR A 136 -7.58 -14.91 8.21
C TYR A 136 -8.33 -13.59 8.44
N SER A 137 -8.51 -12.79 7.40
CA SER A 137 -9.09 -11.44 7.47
C SER A 137 -10.61 -11.45 7.61
N LYS A 138 -11.28 -12.49 7.09
CA LYS A 138 -12.74 -12.57 6.94
C LYS A 138 -13.33 -11.39 6.14
N ALA A 139 -12.50 -10.70 5.36
CA ALA A 139 -12.89 -9.50 4.68
C ALA A 139 -13.61 -9.80 3.37
N ALA A 140 -14.82 -9.25 3.19
CA ALA A 140 -15.68 -9.57 2.05
C ALA A 140 -15.08 -9.20 0.69
N TYR A 141 -14.30 -8.10 0.61
CA TYR A 141 -13.68 -7.65 -0.64
C TYR A 141 -12.63 -8.63 -1.19
N ILE A 142 -12.07 -9.50 -0.35
CA ILE A 142 -11.10 -10.51 -0.79
C ILE A 142 -11.74 -11.54 -1.71
N GLN A 143 -13.04 -11.83 -1.55
CA GLN A 143 -13.73 -12.81 -2.39
C GLN A 143 -13.72 -12.41 -3.87
N GLN A 144 -13.97 -11.13 -4.16
CA GLN A 144 -13.93 -10.62 -5.54
C GLN A 144 -12.50 -10.67 -6.10
N MET A 145 -11.50 -10.27 -5.31
CA MET A 145 -10.09 -10.30 -5.70
C MET A 145 -9.61 -11.72 -6.02
N LEU A 146 -9.97 -12.67 -5.16
CA LEU A 146 -9.68 -14.08 -5.36
C LEU A 146 -10.35 -14.62 -6.62
N SER A 147 -11.63 -14.28 -6.84
CA SER A 147 -12.34 -14.68 -8.06
C SER A 147 -11.65 -14.16 -9.33
N ILE A 148 -11.20 -12.90 -9.34
CA ILE A 148 -10.42 -12.37 -10.48
C ILE A 148 -9.13 -13.17 -10.67
N LEU A 149 -8.41 -13.48 -9.59
CA LEU A 149 -7.16 -14.26 -9.65
C LEU A 149 -7.37 -15.70 -10.14
N GLU A 150 -8.50 -16.32 -9.81
CA GLU A 150 -8.83 -17.69 -10.22
C GLU A 150 -8.93 -17.83 -11.75
N HIS A 151 -9.38 -16.78 -12.44
CA HIS A 151 -9.46 -16.72 -13.91
C HIS A 151 -8.10 -16.49 -14.59
N VAL A 152 -7.04 -16.18 -13.82
CA VAL A 152 -5.68 -16.13 -14.36
C VAL A 152 -5.18 -17.57 -14.53
N SER A 153 -4.96 -17.99 -15.78
CA SER A 153 -4.45 -19.33 -16.13
C SER A 153 -2.93 -19.38 -16.23
N GLU A 154 -2.29 -18.24 -16.52
CA GLU A 154 -0.85 -18.12 -16.73
C GLU A 154 -0.34 -16.81 -16.11
N LEU A 155 0.84 -16.87 -15.48
CA LEU A 155 1.48 -15.71 -14.89
C LEU A 155 2.18 -14.87 -15.97
N LYS A 156 1.52 -13.80 -16.40
CA LYS A 156 2.07 -12.79 -17.30
C LYS A 156 1.72 -11.38 -16.82
N SER A 157 2.56 -10.40 -17.19
CA SER A 157 2.24 -9.00 -16.95
C SER A 157 0.90 -8.67 -17.58
N SER A 158 -0.06 -8.23 -16.77
CA SER A 158 -1.44 -8.05 -17.21
C SER A 158 -2.21 -7.12 -16.30
N ASN A 159 -3.24 -6.49 -16.86
CA ASN A 159 -4.18 -5.62 -16.17
C ASN A 159 -5.60 -6.09 -16.49
N VAL A 160 -6.38 -6.45 -15.47
CA VAL A 160 -7.76 -6.94 -15.64
C VAL A 160 -8.67 -6.20 -14.68
N THR A 161 -9.73 -5.59 -15.19
CA THR A 161 -10.73 -4.88 -14.36
C THR A 161 -12.04 -5.66 -14.35
N VAL A 162 -12.57 -5.94 -13.15
CA VAL A 162 -13.88 -6.55 -12.96
C VAL A 162 -14.65 -5.75 -11.92
N GLY A 163 -15.70 -5.05 -12.36
CA GLY A 163 -16.39 -4.05 -11.53
C GLY A 163 -15.43 -2.95 -11.09
N ASN A 164 -15.41 -2.65 -9.80
CA ASN A 164 -14.57 -1.58 -9.21
C ASN A 164 -13.21 -2.08 -8.71
N VAL A 165 -12.72 -3.21 -9.24
CA VAL A 165 -11.46 -3.81 -8.83
C VAL A 165 -10.60 -4.08 -10.06
N LYS A 166 -9.41 -3.48 -10.09
CA LYS A 166 -8.40 -3.70 -11.12
C LYS A 166 -7.24 -4.54 -10.56
N LEU A 167 -7.07 -5.75 -11.09
CA LEU A 167 -5.90 -6.59 -10.88
C LEU A 167 -4.76 -6.12 -11.80
N ILE A 168 -3.57 -5.94 -11.22
CA ILE A 168 -2.32 -5.65 -11.90
C ILE A 168 -1.31 -6.74 -11.51
N ILE A 169 -0.77 -7.43 -12.50
CA ILE A 169 0.35 -8.36 -12.34
C ILE A 169 1.56 -7.73 -13.03
N SER A 170 2.66 -7.53 -12.29
CA SER A 170 3.92 -7.01 -12.82
C SER A 170 5.04 -8.02 -12.64
N LEU A 171 5.79 -8.28 -13.72
CA LEU A 171 6.96 -9.15 -13.71
C LEU A 171 8.23 -8.33 -13.92
N ASN A 172 9.06 -8.23 -12.88
CA ASN A 172 10.26 -7.40 -12.83
C ASN A 172 11.47 -8.25 -12.47
N GLY A 173 12.03 -8.93 -13.47
CA GLY A 173 13.14 -9.87 -13.29
C GLY A 173 12.74 -11.03 -12.37
N PRO A 174 13.39 -11.23 -11.21
CA PRO A 174 13.00 -12.27 -10.26
C PRO A 174 11.74 -11.92 -9.45
N SER A 175 11.19 -10.71 -9.60
CA SER A 175 10.08 -10.23 -8.77
C SER A 175 8.75 -10.33 -9.49
N THR A 176 7.73 -10.76 -8.77
CA THR A 176 6.33 -10.76 -9.21
C THR A 176 5.53 -9.97 -8.20
N ASP A 177 4.94 -8.87 -8.65
CA ASP A 177 4.04 -8.03 -7.87
C ASP A 177 2.60 -8.28 -8.33
N ILE A 178 1.70 -8.51 -7.38
CA ILE A 178 0.27 -8.73 -7.65
C ILE A 178 -0.51 -7.76 -6.79
N GLU A 179 -1.32 -6.92 -7.44
CA GLU A 179 -2.00 -5.79 -6.82
C GLU A 179 -3.45 -5.71 -7.28
N TRP A 180 -4.37 -5.42 -6.36
CA TRP A 180 -5.75 -5.06 -6.64
C TRP A 180 -5.96 -3.62 -6.20
N ILE A 181 -6.27 -2.74 -7.14
CA ILE A 181 -6.55 -1.32 -6.90
C ILE A 181 -8.06 -1.09 -7.05
N TYR A 182 -8.65 -0.32 -6.14
CA TYR A 182 -10.02 0.14 -6.30
C TYR A 182 -10.12 1.13 -7.46
N THR A 183 -11.13 0.96 -8.31
CA THR A 183 -11.41 1.86 -9.43
C THR A 183 -12.84 2.39 -9.39
N SER A 184 -13.04 3.64 -9.79
CA SER A 184 -14.37 4.25 -9.91
C SER A 184 -14.36 5.35 -10.96
N ASN A 185 -15.38 5.41 -11.82
CA ASN A 185 -15.47 6.37 -12.93
C ASN A 185 -14.21 6.44 -13.81
N GLY A 186 -13.60 5.28 -14.07
CA GLY A 186 -12.34 5.20 -14.83
C GLY A 186 -11.11 5.66 -14.06
N MET A 187 -11.21 6.12 -12.82
CA MET A 187 -10.06 6.49 -11.99
C MET A 187 -9.54 5.33 -11.15
N GLU A 188 -8.27 5.37 -10.83
CA GLU A 188 -7.61 4.44 -9.92
C GLU A 188 -7.32 5.10 -8.57
N PHE A 189 -7.57 4.38 -7.48
CA PHE A 189 -7.33 4.83 -6.11
C PHE A 189 -6.20 4.00 -5.48
N PRO A 190 -4.92 4.29 -5.79
CA PRO A 190 -3.78 3.50 -5.33
C PRO A 190 -3.59 3.47 -3.81
N GLY A 191 -4.24 4.37 -3.06
CA GLY A 191 -4.30 4.31 -1.59
C GLY A 191 -5.29 3.27 -1.06
N LYS A 192 -6.25 2.83 -1.87
CA LYS A 192 -7.26 1.81 -1.52
C LYS A 192 -6.97 0.53 -2.30
N LYS A 193 -6.07 -0.29 -1.77
CA LYS A 193 -5.56 -1.47 -2.47
C LYS A 193 -5.21 -2.65 -1.55
N VAL A 194 -5.08 -3.82 -2.17
CA VAL A 194 -4.43 -5.00 -1.60
C VAL A 194 -3.27 -5.37 -2.53
N ALA A 195 -2.09 -5.66 -1.99
CA ALA A 195 -0.96 -6.08 -2.80
C ALA A 195 -0.08 -7.08 -2.04
N PHE A 196 0.59 -7.95 -2.78
CA PHE A 196 1.70 -8.74 -2.25
C PHE A 196 2.69 -9.04 -3.36
N ALA A 197 3.92 -9.37 -2.96
CA ALA A 197 4.98 -9.68 -3.91
C ALA A 197 5.78 -10.92 -3.53
N PHE A 198 6.30 -11.56 -4.57
CA PHE A 198 7.27 -12.65 -4.49
C PHE A 198 8.57 -12.23 -5.15
N LYS A 199 9.69 -12.77 -4.66
CA LYS A 199 11.00 -12.67 -5.31
C LYS A 199 11.63 -14.04 -5.35
N SER A 200 11.92 -14.51 -6.57
CA SER A 200 12.46 -15.86 -6.82
C SER A 200 11.61 -16.95 -6.15
N GLY A 201 10.28 -16.85 -6.28
CA GLY A 201 9.34 -17.80 -5.68
C GLY A 201 9.16 -17.68 -4.17
N LYS A 202 9.71 -16.65 -3.51
CA LYS A 202 9.59 -16.46 -2.06
C LYS A 202 8.79 -15.21 -1.74
N PHE A 203 7.87 -15.30 -0.78
CA PHE A 203 7.10 -14.16 -0.30
C PHE A 203 8.03 -13.08 0.28
N ILE A 204 7.82 -11.80 -0.09
CA ILE A 204 8.64 -10.68 0.38
C ILE A 204 7.85 -9.50 0.94
N SER A 205 6.61 -9.27 0.51
CA SER A 205 5.82 -8.13 1.00
C SER A 205 4.33 -8.35 0.88
N PHE A 206 3.59 -7.63 1.73
CA PHE A 206 2.15 -7.55 1.76
C PHE A 206 1.70 -6.12 2.12
N MET A 207 0.56 -5.72 1.58
CA MET A 207 -0.11 -4.47 1.88
C MET A 207 -1.63 -4.68 1.77
N ASP A 208 -2.38 -4.18 2.75
CA ASP A 208 -3.83 -4.06 2.66
C ASP A 208 -4.27 -2.74 3.28
N GLN A 209 -4.64 -1.81 2.41
CA GLN A 209 -5.18 -0.50 2.76
C GLN A 209 -6.64 -0.38 2.33
N TRP A 210 -7.27 -1.48 1.91
CA TRP A 210 -8.59 -1.47 1.31
C TRP A 210 -9.64 -0.93 2.27
N ASN A 211 -9.65 -1.39 3.52
CA ASN A 211 -10.58 -0.90 4.54
C ASN A 211 -10.09 0.32 5.31
N ILE A 212 -8.85 0.77 5.05
CA ILE A 212 -8.30 1.96 5.70
C ILE A 212 -8.86 3.22 5.04
N TYR A 213 -8.87 3.27 3.70
CA TYR A 213 -9.34 4.44 2.97
C TYR A 213 -10.77 4.28 2.46
N ARG A 214 -11.58 5.33 2.65
CA ARG A 214 -12.86 5.54 1.95
C ARG A 214 -12.67 6.50 0.77
N ILE A 215 -13.61 6.46 -0.17
CA ILE A 215 -13.64 7.38 -1.31
C ILE A 215 -14.64 8.48 -0.96
N GLY A 216 -14.17 9.73 -0.94
CA GLY A 216 -15.02 10.88 -0.65
C GLY A 216 -15.76 11.39 -1.88
N SER A 217 -15.09 11.39 -3.02
CA SER A 217 -15.66 11.64 -4.34
C SER A 217 -14.84 10.92 -5.40
N ASP A 218 -15.49 10.56 -6.49
CA ASP A 218 -14.91 10.09 -7.75
C ASP A 218 -15.35 10.98 -8.93
N ASP A 219 -15.72 12.23 -8.65
CA ASP A 219 -16.07 13.24 -9.64
C ASP A 219 -14.83 14.02 -10.09
N VAL A 220 -14.69 14.19 -11.40
CA VAL A 220 -13.66 15.03 -12.02
C VAL A 220 -14.39 16.15 -12.73
N ASN A 221 -14.64 17.24 -12.00
CA ASN A 221 -15.37 18.41 -12.51
C ASN A 221 -14.45 19.43 -13.19
N VAL A 222 -13.17 19.40 -12.86
CA VAL A 222 -12.12 20.19 -13.49
C VAL A 222 -11.35 19.30 -14.43
N ASP A 223 -11.25 19.68 -15.70
CA ASP A 223 -10.43 18.94 -16.67
C ASP A 223 -8.94 19.33 -16.59
N ALA A 224 -8.10 18.65 -17.37
CA ALA A 224 -6.65 18.85 -17.33
C ALA A 224 -6.23 20.25 -17.82
N ASP A 225 -6.91 20.82 -18.82
CA ASP A 225 -6.58 22.13 -19.39
C ASP A 225 -7.05 23.27 -18.47
N GLU A 226 -8.20 23.09 -17.83
CA GLU A 226 -8.68 23.98 -16.77
C GLU A 226 -7.74 23.94 -15.56
N ALA A 227 -7.28 22.76 -15.13
CA ALA A 227 -6.30 22.63 -14.04
C ALA A 227 -4.98 23.34 -14.36
N VAL A 228 -4.49 23.24 -15.61
CA VAL A 228 -3.31 24.00 -16.07
C VAL A 228 -3.55 25.51 -16.00
N SER A 229 -4.75 25.96 -16.37
CA SER A 229 -5.13 27.36 -16.34
C SER A 229 -5.17 27.90 -14.90
N ILE A 230 -5.79 27.18 -13.97
CA ILE A 230 -5.80 27.48 -12.53
C ILE A 230 -4.36 27.56 -12.00
N ALA A 231 -3.51 26.58 -12.34
CA ALA A 231 -2.12 26.56 -11.90
C ALA A 231 -1.32 27.77 -12.41
N ARG A 232 -1.48 28.15 -13.69
CA ARG A 232 -0.80 29.32 -14.26
C ARG A 232 -1.28 30.62 -13.64
N GLU A 233 -2.58 30.75 -13.37
CA GLU A 233 -3.15 31.92 -12.70
C GLU A 233 -2.56 32.08 -11.30
N ALA A 234 -2.53 31.00 -10.51
CA ALA A 234 -1.97 30.99 -9.17
C ALA A 234 -0.47 31.32 -9.12
N LEU A 235 0.23 31.11 -10.24
CA LEU A 235 1.66 31.34 -10.38
C LEU A 235 2.00 32.64 -11.13
N LYS A 236 1.05 33.56 -11.31
CA LYS A 236 1.38 34.93 -11.75
C LYS A 236 2.33 35.63 -10.77
N ASP A 237 2.17 35.34 -9.47
CA ASP A 237 3.02 35.82 -8.39
C ASP A 237 3.83 34.68 -7.75
N ILE A 238 4.67 34.02 -8.54
CA ILE A 238 5.50 32.90 -8.05
C ILE A 238 6.28 33.32 -6.80
N PRO A 239 6.25 32.52 -5.73
CA PRO A 239 7.05 32.79 -4.53
C PRO A 239 8.54 32.91 -4.86
N THR A 240 9.20 33.88 -4.21
CA THR A 240 10.65 34.03 -4.24
C THR A 240 11.32 32.76 -3.72
N LEU A 241 12.29 32.24 -4.46
CA LEU A 241 13.12 31.12 -4.04
C LEU A 241 14.32 31.65 -3.26
N TYR A 242 14.63 31.01 -2.14
CA TYR A 242 15.82 31.30 -1.36
C TYR A 242 16.87 30.22 -1.61
N MET A 243 18.06 30.61 -2.06
CA MET A 243 19.13 29.69 -2.44
C MET A 243 20.42 30.05 -1.72
N ARG A 244 21.27 29.06 -1.45
CA ARG A 244 22.63 29.31 -0.95
C ARG A 244 23.63 29.49 -2.10
N LYS A 245 24.39 30.57 -2.05
CA LYS A 245 25.55 30.82 -2.92
C LYS A 245 26.77 31.04 -2.04
N GLY A 246 27.57 30.00 -1.84
CA GLY A 246 28.59 30.00 -0.78
C GLY A 246 27.95 30.09 0.61
N ASN A 247 28.35 31.08 1.40
CA ASN A 247 27.79 31.32 2.74
C ASN A 247 26.60 32.29 2.75
N GLU A 248 26.21 32.84 1.59
CA GLU A 248 25.11 33.81 1.48
C GLU A 248 23.81 33.13 1.06
N THR A 249 22.68 33.66 1.55
CA THR A 249 21.35 33.29 1.06
C THR A 249 20.87 34.38 0.11
N ILE A 250 20.64 34.00 -1.15
CA ILE A 250 20.13 34.89 -2.19
C ILE A 250 18.65 34.63 -2.43
N ALA A 251 17.89 35.71 -2.60
CA ALA A 251 16.49 35.69 -3.00
C ALA A 251 16.40 35.81 -4.52
N VAL A 252 15.76 34.86 -5.18
CA VAL A 252 15.59 34.84 -6.64
C VAL A 252 14.11 34.68 -6.98
N LYS A 253 13.58 35.60 -7.80
CA LYS A 253 12.23 35.49 -8.32
C LYS A 253 12.27 34.67 -9.62
N PRO A 254 11.75 33.43 -9.64
CA PRO A 254 11.78 32.60 -10.84
C PRO A 254 10.75 33.08 -11.86
N THR A 255 10.96 32.68 -13.12
CA THR A 255 10.00 32.84 -14.21
C THR A 255 9.58 31.49 -14.76
N LEU A 256 8.34 31.37 -15.23
CA LEU A 256 7.89 30.15 -15.93
C LEU A 256 8.46 30.11 -17.34
N GLY A 257 8.90 28.93 -17.77
CA GLY A 257 9.39 28.67 -19.11
C GLY A 257 8.28 28.32 -20.10
N GLY A 258 8.65 28.17 -21.38
CA GLY A 258 7.75 27.76 -22.45
C GLY A 258 7.51 26.24 -22.56
N THR A 259 8.16 25.43 -21.72
CA THR A 259 8.00 23.96 -21.74
C THR A 259 6.55 23.58 -21.41
N PRO A 260 5.92 22.66 -22.17
CA PRO A 260 4.58 22.19 -21.87
C PRO A 260 4.45 21.68 -20.43
N PRO A 261 3.32 21.95 -19.75
CA PRO A 261 3.10 21.44 -18.40
C PRO A 261 3.03 19.92 -18.40
N ARG A 262 3.46 19.30 -17.29
CA ARG A 262 3.19 17.89 -17.03
C ARG A 262 1.97 17.80 -16.10
N VAL A 263 0.91 17.15 -16.57
CA VAL A 263 -0.36 17.02 -15.83
C VAL A 263 -0.61 15.54 -15.54
N ARG A 264 -0.99 15.22 -14.29
CA ARG A 264 -1.36 13.85 -13.89
C ARG A 264 -2.56 13.88 -12.96
N LEU A 265 -3.52 13.00 -13.19
CA LEU A 265 -4.61 12.75 -12.24
C LEU A 265 -4.11 11.73 -11.20
N LEU A 266 -4.14 12.13 -9.94
CA LEU A 266 -3.76 11.37 -8.76
C LEU A 266 -4.93 11.32 -7.78
N THR A 267 -4.71 10.70 -6.63
CA THR A 267 -5.64 10.77 -5.49
C THR A 267 -4.89 11.17 -4.24
N ALA A 268 -5.55 11.91 -3.35
CA ALA A 268 -5.00 12.33 -2.07
C ALA A 268 -6.07 12.41 -1.00
N ALA A 269 -5.66 12.31 0.27
CA ALA A 269 -6.55 12.52 1.39
C ALA A 269 -6.82 14.02 1.60
N ARG A 270 -8.10 14.42 1.58
CA ARG A 270 -8.56 15.77 1.98
C ARG A 270 -9.01 15.78 3.43
N GLU A 271 -9.74 14.74 3.82
CA GLU A 271 -10.11 14.43 5.19
C GLU A 271 -9.37 13.17 5.65
N PRO A 272 -9.28 12.92 6.96
CA PRO A 272 -8.71 11.69 7.47
C PRO A 272 -9.27 10.46 6.74
N LEU A 273 -8.36 9.63 6.24
CA LEU A 273 -8.70 8.38 5.56
C LEU A 273 -9.67 8.49 4.37
N THR A 274 -9.80 9.66 3.74
CA THR A 274 -10.79 9.90 2.69
C THR A 274 -10.13 10.40 1.42
N LEU A 275 -10.09 9.57 0.38
CA LEU A 275 -9.44 9.87 -0.89
C LEU A 275 -10.36 10.66 -1.82
N TYR A 276 -9.77 11.67 -2.46
CA TYR A 276 -10.38 12.52 -3.48
C TYR A 276 -9.44 12.61 -4.70
N PRO A 277 -9.98 12.84 -5.91
CA PRO A 277 -9.17 13.03 -7.10
C PRO A 277 -8.44 14.37 -7.06
N LEU A 278 -7.19 14.37 -7.52
CA LEU A 278 -6.26 15.49 -7.42
C LEU A 278 -5.46 15.62 -8.72
N TRP A 279 -5.52 16.78 -9.35
CA TRP A 279 -4.60 17.14 -10.42
C TRP A 279 -3.25 17.55 -9.84
N TYR A 280 -2.20 16.88 -10.29
CA TYR A 280 -0.82 17.31 -10.11
C TYR A 280 -0.37 18.01 -11.40
N VAL A 281 -0.21 19.34 -11.34
CA VAL A 281 0.24 20.17 -12.46
C VAL A 281 1.64 20.66 -12.19
N GLN A 282 2.59 20.23 -13.02
CA GLN A 282 3.99 20.65 -12.96
C GLN A 282 4.28 21.64 -14.09
N LEU A 283 4.70 22.85 -13.72
CA LEU A 283 5.09 23.94 -14.60
C LEU A 283 6.59 24.19 -14.48
N TYR A 284 7.30 24.15 -15.61
CA TYR A 284 8.75 24.32 -15.62
C TYR A 284 9.15 25.79 -15.54
N PHE A 285 10.26 26.06 -14.87
CA PHE A 285 10.88 27.36 -14.93
C PHE A 285 11.58 27.56 -16.30
N ASP A 286 11.87 28.81 -16.66
CA ASP A 286 12.61 29.15 -17.89
C ASP A 286 14.08 28.68 -17.84
N GLN A 287 14.59 28.50 -16.63
CA GLN A 287 15.91 27.94 -16.36
C GLN A 287 15.92 27.24 -15.00
N VAL A 288 17.02 26.57 -14.68
CA VAL A 288 17.23 25.99 -13.35
C VAL A 288 17.68 27.09 -12.37
N TYR A 289 16.93 27.23 -11.29
CA TYR A 289 17.24 28.14 -10.18
C TYR A 289 17.86 27.36 -9.04
N GLY A 290 19.21 27.29 -9.03
CA GLY A 290 19.95 26.52 -8.05
C GLY A 290 19.68 25.03 -8.20
N MET A 291 18.90 24.45 -7.29
CA MET A 291 18.44 23.05 -7.40
C MET A 291 16.99 22.92 -7.90
N TYR A 292 16.28 24.02 -8.14
CA TYR A 292 14.87 24.01 -8.53
C TYR A 292 14.71 24.15 -10.04
N TYR A 293 13.87 23.32 -10.64
CA TYR A 293 13.65 23.31 -12.10
C TYR A 293 12.18 23.49 -12.52
N ALA A 294 11.26 23.40 -11.56
CA ALA A 294 9.83 23.54 -11.79
C ALA A 294 9.09 23.92 -10.50
N VAL A 295 7.80 24.20 -10.62
CA VAL A 295 6.85 24.33 -9.53
C VAL A 295 5.68 23.36 -9.76
N ALA A 296 5.24 22.70 -8.71
CA ALA A 296 4.05 21.86 -8.72
C ALA A 296 2.89 22.61 -8.06
N VAL A 297 1.71 22.47 -8.66
CA VAL A 297 0.42 22.90 -8.11
C VAL A 297 -0.46 21.66 -8.00
N GLU A 298 -0.95 21.39 -6.81
CA GLU A 298 -1.92 20.34 -6.55
C GLU A 298 -3.31 20.96 -6.47
N ILE A 299 -4.23 20.49 -7.30
CA ILE A 299 -5.59 21.06 -7.44
C ILE A 299 -6.59 19.93 -7.26
N TRP A 300 -7.57 20.13 -6.39
CA TRP A 300 -8.66 19.18 -6.22
C TRP A 300 -9.50 19.08 -7.50
N ALA A 301 -9.63 17.88 -8.07
CA ALA A 301 -10.26 17.71 -9.38
C ALA A 301 -11.79 17.83 -9.35
N ASP A 302 -12.41 17.68 -8.19
CA ASP A 302 -13.85 17.82 -7.95
C ASP A 302 -14.29 19.29 -7.75
N THR A 303 -13.40 20.16 -7.29
CA THR A 303 -13.73 21.52 -6.83
C THR A 303 -12.91 22.64 -7.49
N GLY A 304 -11.75 22.32 -8.06
CA GLY A 304 -10.80 23.31 -8.58
C GLY A 304 -10.02 24.07 -7.52
N GLU A 305 -10.21 23.75 -6.23
CA GLU A 305 -9.46 24.38 -5.15
C GLU A 305 -7.99 23.95 -5.16
N ILE A 306 -7.08 24.92 -5.02
CA ILE A 306 -5.65 24.67 -4.90
C ILE A 306 -5.35 24.12 -3.50
N ARG A 307 -4.84 22.90 -3.44
CA ARG A 307 -4.40 22.25 -2.20
C ARG A 307 -3.05 22.77 -1.73
N THR A 308 -2.07 22.81 -2.64
CA THR A 308 -0.70 23.23 -2.31
C THR A 308 0.06 23.68 -3.55
N ILE A 309 1.04 24.55 -3.34
CA ILE A 309 2.01 25.02 -4.34
C ILE A 309 3.40 24.84 -3.73
N TYR A 310 4.29 24.14 -4.43
CA TYR A 310 5.65 23.94 -3.93
C TYR A 310 6.68 23.79 -5.06
N PRO A 311 7.93 24.25 -4.85
CA PRO A 311 8.98 24.13 -5.85
C PRO A 311 9.50 22.69 -5.94
N LEU A 312 9.86 22.27 -7.15
CA LEU A 312 10.46 20.97 -7.44
C LEU A 312 11.95 21.13 -7.72
N GLY A 313 12.77 20.24 -7.16
CA GLY A 313 14.22 20.25 -7.34
C GLY A 313 14.90 18.90 -7.38
N PHE A 314 16.19 18.89 -7.70
CA PHE A 314 16.98 17.67 -7.93
C PHE A 314 17.23 16.82 -6.68
N MET A 315 17.06 17.37 -5.46
CA MET A 315 17.29 16.61 -4.23
C MET A 315 16.17 15.62 -3.87
N GLY A 316 15.16 15.45 -4.71
CA GLY A 316 14.06 14.49 -4.51
C GLY A 316 13.50 13.83 -5.77
N ALA A 317 14.09 14.04 -6.95
CA ALA A 317 13.63 13.45 -8.21
C ALA A 317 14.81 12.88 -9.02
N THR A 318 14.57 11.75 -9.68
CA THR A 318 15.43 11.28 -10.77
C THR A 318 15.55 12.37 -11.83
N SER A 319 16.72 12.49 -12.47
CA SER A 319 17.07 13.57 -13.39
C SER A 319 15.91 13.98 -14.32
N PRO A 320 15.71 15.28 -14.60
CA PRO A 320 14.68 15.74 -15.50
C PRO A 320 14.80 15.01 -16.83
N PRO A 321 13.67 14.75 -17.51
CA PRO A 321 13.73 14.20 -18.86
C PRO A 321 14.66 15.07 -19.70
N SER A 322 15.58 14.41 -20.41
CA SER A 322 16.35 15.04 -21.49
C SER A 322 15.40 15.92 -22.33
N ASN A 323 15.88 17.06 -22.82
CA ASN A 323 15.15 17.98 -23.71
C ASN A 323 14.66 17.34 -25.04
N THR A 324 14.71 16.02 -25.14
CA THR A 324 14.02 15.24 -26.16
C THR A 324 12.52 15.32 -25.89
N PRO A 325 11.70 15.86 -26.82
CA PRO A 325 10.25 15.91 -26.68
C PRO A 325 9.72 14.51 -26.36
N PRO A 326 8.95 14.33 -25.27
CA PRO A 326 8.23 13.08 -25.06
C PRO A 326 7.29 12.85 -26.24
N ALA A 327 7.22 11.63 -26.75
CA ALA A 327 6.13 11.24 -27.63
C ALA A 327 4.82 11.57 -26.91
N THR A 328 3.93 12.30 -27.57
CA THR A 328 2.60 12.65 -27.07
C THR A 328 1.91 11.38 -26.57
N GLN A 329 1.81 11.24 -25.25
CA GLN A 329 1.02 10.17 -24.65
C GLN A 329 -0.43 10.64 -24.72
N THR A 330 -1.19 10.09 -25.67
CA THR A 330 -2.64 10.18 -25.69
C THR A 330 -3.17 9.63 -24.36
N PRO A 331 -4.10 10.30 -23.67
CA PRO A 331 -4.70 9.78 -22.44
C PRO A 331 -5.29 8.39 -22.70
N PRO A 332 -4.99 7.36 -21.88
CA PRO A 332 -5.43 5.99 -22.12
C PRO A 332 -6.89 5.73 -21.71
N TRP A 333 -7.70 6.76 -21.45
CA TRP A 333 -9.09 6.56 -21.07
C TRP A 333 -9.98 6.42 -22.32
N PRO A 334 -10.70 5.29 -22.47
CA PRO A 334 -11.69 5.17 -23.52
C PRO A 334 -12.81 6.20 -23.26
N GLN A 335 -13.11 7.02 -24.26
CA GLN A 335 -14.40 7.70 -24.31
C GLN A 335 -15.49 6.62 -24.31
N THR A 336 -16.42 6.70 -23.36
CA THR A 336 -17.60 5.83 -23.29
C THR A 336 -18.27 5.80 -24.67
N PRO A 337 -18.43 4.64 -25.32
CA PRO A 337 -19.14 4.57 -26.59
C PRO A 337 -20.60 4.96 -26.37
N THR A 338 -21.06 5.97 -27.11
CA THR A 338 -22.49 6.26 -27.27
C THR A 338 -23.16 5.04 -27.89
N GLU A 339 -23.93 4.29 -27.11
CA GLU A 339 -24.78 3.22 -27.62
C GLU A 339 -25.80 3.81 -28.62
N THR A 340 -25.69 3.37 -29.88
CA THR A 340 -26.76 3.49 -30.89
C THR A 340 -27.29 2.07 -31.12
N PRO A 341 -28.62 1.87 -31.14
CA PRO A 341 -29.22 0.54 -31.02
C PRO A 341 -28.99 -0.32 -32.26
N GLN A 342 -28.51 -1.54 -32.03
CA GLN A 342 -28.23 -2.54 -33.06
C GLN A 342 -29.50 -3.35 -33.36
N GLY A 343 -29.92 -3.33 -34.63
CA GLY A 343 -31.02 -4.14 -35.15
C GLY A 343 -30.61 -5.59 -35.41
N GLU A 344 -31.61 -6.46 -35.29
CA GLU A 344 -31.71 -7.89 -35.65
C GLU A 344 -31.25 -8.13 -37.11
N ASN A 345 -30.74 -9.26 -37.63
CA ASN A 345 -30.77 -10.72 -37.37
C ASN A 345 -29.79 -11.37 -38.43
N PRO A 346 -29.82 -12.67 -38.82
CA PRO A 346 -29.63 -13.94 -38.10
C PRO A 346 -28.47 -14.84 -38.64
N LEU A 347 -28.13 -15.86 -37.84
CA LEU A 347 -27.73 -17.25 -38.19
C LEU A 347 -26.79 -17.53 -39.39
N GLU A 348 -25.62 -18.10 -39.10
CA GLU A 348 -25.14 -19.31 -39.80
C GLU A 348 -24.21 -20.16 -38.91
N GLN A 349 -24.34 -21.48 -39.06
CA GLN A 349 -23.77 -22.57 -38.25
C GLN A 349 -22.58 -23.23 -38.99
N PRO A 350 -21.95 -24.34 -38.54
CA PRO A 350 -20.51 -24.43 -38.37
C PRO A 350 -19.80 -25.35 -39.38
N GLU A 351 -18.50 -25.16 -39.60
CA GLU A 351 -17.64 -26.20 -40.16
C GLU A 351 -16.53 -26.60 -39.17
N GLN A 352 -16.38 -27.91 -39.06
CA GLN A 352 -15.46 -28.67 -38.23
C GLN A 352 -14.48 -29.42 -39.17
N PRO A 353 -13.56 -30.25 -38.67
CA PRO A 353 -12.13 -30.02 -38.58
C PRO A 353 -11.30 -30.74 -39.67
N GLU A 354 -10.04 -30.35 -39.85
CA GLU A 354 -9.05 -31.15 -40.60
C GLU A 354 -7.84 -31.52 -39.73
N GLU A 355 -7.50 -32.81 -39.78
CA GLU A 355 -6.49 -33.54 -39.00
C GLU A 355 -5.16 -33.74 -39.76
N ASN A 356 -4.04 -33.50 -39.05
CA ASN A 356 -2.79 -34.31 -38.96
C ASN A 356 -1.78 -34.34 -40.16
N PRO A 357 -0.55 -34.94 -40.02
CA PRO A 357 0.71 -34.39 -39.44
C PRO A 357 1.92 -34.76 -40.38
N PRO A 358 3.17 -35.15 -39.95
CA PRO A 358 4.07 -34.80 -38.83
C PRO A 358 5.53 -34.43 -39.27
N ALA A 359 6.38 -34.21 -38.25
CA ALA A 359 7.83 -34.56 -38.14
C ALA A 359 8.91 -33.55 -38.58
N GLY A 360 9.90 -33.34 -37.70
CA GLY A 360 11.15 -32.62 -38.04
C GLY A 360 12.06 -32.26 -36.86
N THR A 361 12.68 -33.27 -36.26
CA THR A 361 14.08 -33.32 -35.76
C THR A 361 14.67 -32.21 -34.87
N GLU A 362 14.98 -32.62 -33.64
CA GLU A 362 15.89 -32.04 -32.64
C GLU A 362 17.38 -32.23 -33.03
N PRO A 363 18.29 -31.37 -32.54
CA PRO A 363 19.60 -31.90 -32.15
C PRO A 363 20.03 -31.53 -30.72
N GLU A 364 20.58 -32.55 -30.07
CA GLU A 364 21.40 -32.57 -28.86
C GLU A 364 22.37 -31.37 -28.74
N GLN A 365 22.43 -30.78 -27.54
CA GLN A 365 23.66 -30.19 -27.03
C GLN A 365 24.06 -30.83 -25.69
N LYS A 366 25.16 -31.59 -25.77
CA LYS A 366 25.99 -32.06 -24.66
C LYS A 366 26.84 -30.91 -24.09
N GLN A 367 27.38 -31.17 -22.90
CA GLN A 367 28.49 -30.54 -22.18
C GLN A 367 28.11 -29.54 -21.09
N ASN A 368 28.73 -29.51 -19.91
CA ASN A 368 29.72 -30.38 -19.28
C ASN A 368 29.69 -30.08 -17.78
N THR A 369 29.91 -31.10 -16.97
CA THR A 369 30.07 -31.06 -15.52
C THR A 369 31.32 -30.28 -15.08
N ASN A 370 31.22 -29.50 -14.00
CA ASN A 370 32.31 -29.37 -13.04
C ASN A 370 31.77 -29.01 -11.65
N ILE A 371 31.68 -30.04 -10.81
CA ILE A 371 31.41 -29.96 -9.37
C ILE A 371 32.77 -29.88 -8.69
N SER A 372 33.04 -28.77 -7.99
CA SER A 372 34.19 -28.65 -7.10
C SER A 372 33.73 -28.91 -5.67
N THR A 373 34.10 -30.07 -5.15
CA THR A 373 33.96 -30.48 -3.75
C THR A 373 35.11 -29.92 -2.92
N MET A 374 34.80 -29.28 -1.78
CA MET A 374 35.74 -29.13 -0.66
C MET A 374 35.05 -29.50 0.67
N PRO A 375 35.78 -30.08 1.63
CA PRO A 375 35.21 -30.85 2.72
C PRO A 375 34.76 -30.00 3.91
N LEU A 376 33.73 -30.52 4.56
CA LEU A 376 33.11 -30.09 5.81
C LEU A 376 33.94 -30.58 7.00
N ILE A 377 34.38 -29.67 7.89
CA ILE A 377 34.77 -30.00 9.27
C ILE A 377 34.29 -28.87 10.18
N ALA A 378 33.26 -29.13 11.00
CA ALA A 378 33.14 -28.61 12.36
C ALA A 378 32.05 -29.39 13.11
N ALA A 379 32.41 -29.78 14.34
CA ALA A 379 31.65 -30.63 15.23
C ALA A 379 31.11 -29.83 16.44
N LEU A 380 30.04 -30.37 17.06
CA LEU A 380 29.45 -30.05 18.38
C LEU A 380 28.82 -28.65 18.52
N THR A 381 27.71 -28.44 19.26
CA THR A 381 27.27 -29.06 20.52
C THR A 381 25.75 -28.89 20.69
N ILE A 382 25.10 -29.87 21.33
CA ILE A 382 23.70 -29.84 21.75
C ILE A 382 23.55 -28.92 22.98
N THR A 383 22.59 -28.00 22.97
CA THR A 383 22.07 -27.40 24.21
C THR A 383 20.55 -27.32 24.17
N ALA A 384 19.94 -27.81 25.25
CA ALA A 384 18.49 -27.93 25.43
C ALA A 384 17.76 -26.58 25.36
N ALA A 385 16.61 -26.57 24.68
CA ALA A 385 15.72 -25.42 24.62
C ALA A 385 14.77 -25.42 25.83
N THR A 386 14.97 -24.47 26.73
CA THR A 386 13.99 -24.09 27.76
C THR A 386 12.97 -23.16 27.12
N THR A 387 11.69 -23.55 27.14
CA THR A 387 10.59 -22.73 26.62
C THR A 387 10.37 -21.53 27.55
N ILE A 388 10.71 -20.32 27.10
CA ILE A 388 10.40 -19.07 27.80
C ILE A 388 9.10 -18.51 27.22
N THR A 389 8.09 -18.37 28.07
CA THR A 389 6.87 -17.62 27.74
C THR A 389 7.18 -16.14 27.91
N LEU A 390 7.27 -15.38 26.82
CA LEU A 390 7.55 -13.95 26.83
C LEU A 390 6.24 -13.16 26.87
N THR A 391 5.98 -12.46 27.98
CA THR A 391 4.99 -11.39 28.05
C THR A 391 5.71 -10.09 27.72
N VAL A 392 5.48 -9.52 26.53
CA VAL A 392 6.10 -8.25 26.09
C VAL A 392 5.20 -7.09 26.47
N ILE A 393 5.66 -6.24 27.39
CA ILE A 393 5.01 -4.97 27.73
C ILE A 393 5.65 -3.88 26.87
N CYS A 394 4.93 -3.36 25.87
CA CYS A 394 5.34 -2.17 25.13
C CYS A 394 5.33 -0.95 26.06
N LYS A 395 6.52 -0.48 26.46
CA LYS A 395 6.68 0.64 27.38
C LYS A 395 6.43 1.96 26.62
N LYS A 396 5.38 2.67 27.00
CA LYS A 396 5.00 3.99 26.45
C LYS A 396 6.03 5.05 26.89
N THR A 397 6.88 5.52 25.99
CA THR A 397 7.73 6.70 26.23
C THR A 397 6.86 7.95 26.10
N LYS A 398 6.64 8.67 27.21
CA LYS A 398 6.12 10.03 27.16
C LYS A 398 7.26 10.95 26.73
N LEU A 399 7.13 11.60 25.57
CA LEU A 399 7.92 12.78 25.23
C LEU A 399 7.39 13.98 26.04
N PRO A 400 8.29 14.91 26.45
CA PRO A 400 7.99 15.99 27.40
C PRO A 400 6.98 17.02 26.90
#